data_AF-A0A3M5WUG5-F1
#
_entry.id   AF-A0A3M5WUG5-F1
#
_cell.length_a   1.000
_cell.length_b   1.000
_cell.length_c   1.000
_cell.angle_alpha   90.00
_cell.angle_beta   90.00
_cell.angle_gamma   90.00
#
_symmetry.space_group_name_H-M   'P 1'
#
loop_
_entity.id
_entity.type
_entity.pdbx_description
1 polymer ?
#
loop_
_entity_poly.entity_id
_entity_poly.type
_entity_poly.pdbx_seq_one_letter_code
_entity_poly.pdbx_strand_id
1 'polypeptide(L)' 'MILRIKVLPNGRAGAVEVTKSSGKPVLDEAAVEAVRNWKFIPAKRGDTPIEGFATQTIDFKLPE' A
#
# COMPACT_ATOMS: atom_id res chain seq x y z
N MET A 1 6.67 -7.17 -6.60
CA MET A 1 6.42 -7.36 -5.15
C MET A 1 4.95 -7.11 -4.84
N ILE A 2 4.44 -7.55 -3.69
CA ILE A 2 3.04 -7.33 -3.28
C ILE A 2 3.03 -6.74 -1.87
N LEU A 3 2.27 -5.66 -1.71
CA LEU A 3 2.02 -4.99 -0.44
C LEU A 3 0.55 -5.10 -0.06
N ARG A 4 0.29 -5.34 1.22
CA ARG A 4 -1.04 -5.23 1.83
C ARG A 4 -1.08 -3.96 2.65
N ILE A 5 -2.05 -3.11 2.34
CA ILE A 5 -2.14 -1.74 2.84
C ILE A 5 -3.45 -1.61 3.59
N LYS A 6 -3.38 -1.32 4.87
CA LYS A 6 -4.55 -0.90 5.64
C LYS A 6 -4.89 0.53 5.23
N VAL A 7 -6.04 0.74 4.62
CA VAL A 7 -6.56 2.07 4.27
C VAL A 7 -7.49 2.52 5.38
N LEU A 8 -7.20 3.70 5.95
CA LEU A 8 -8.02 4.30 7.00
C LEU A 8 -9.22 5.06 6.40
N PRO A 9 -10.28 5.32 7.18
CA PRO A 9 -11.46 6.07 6.70
C PRO A 9 -11.15 7.46 6.12
N ASN A 10 -10.03 8.07 6.51
CA ASN A 10 -9.56 9.36 6.00
C ASN A 10 -8.79 9.25 4.66
N GLY A 11 -8.72 8.05 4.07
CA GLY A 11 -8.00 7.77 2.83
C GLY A 11 -6.48 7.71 2.97
N ARG A 12 -5.93 7.73 4.19
CA ARG A 12 -4.48 7.53 4.39
C ARG A 12 -4.13 6.06 4.55
N ALA A 13 -2.90 5.70 4.19
CA ALA A 13 -2.32 4.43 4.58
C ALA A 13 -2.11 4.38 6.10
N GLY A 14 -2.52 3.27 6.70
CA GLY A 14 -2.20 2.87 8.06
C GLY A 14 -1.03 1.90 8.06
N ALA A 15 -1.27 0.66 8.50
CA ALA A 15 -0.28 -0.41 8.42
C ALA A 15 0.00 -0.80 6.96
N VAL A 16 1.27 -1.01 6.62
CA VAL A 16 1.71 -1.51 5.32
C VAL A 16 2.56 -2.74 5.57
N GLU A 17 2.16 -3.86 4.97
CA GLU A 17 2.78 -5.17 5.15
C GLU A 17 3.30 -5.66 3.80
N VAL A 18 4.52 -6.20 3.76
CA VAL A 18 5.08 -6.85 2.57
C VAL A 18 4.59 -8.29 2.54
N THR A 19 3.64 -8.61 1.65
CA THR A 19 3.13 -9.98 1.50
C THR A 19 3.98 -10.81 0.55
N LYS A 20 4.62 -10.17 -0.43
CA LYS A 20 5.62 -10.78 -1.30
C LYS A 20 6.75 -9.80 -1.55
N SER A 21 7.93 -10.10 -1.03
CA SER A 21 9.15 -9.29 -1.21
C SER A 21 9.53 -9.14 -2.69
N SER A 22 10.21 -8.04 -3.03
CA SER A 22 10.88 -7.84 -4.32
C SER A 22 12.15 -8.70 -4.47
N GLY A 23 12.64 -9.31 -3.39
CA GLY A 23 13.94 -9.97 -3.33
C GLY A 23 15.12 -9.02 -3.05
N LYS A 24 14.84 -7.72 -2.85
CA LYS A 24 15.84 -6.69 -2.50
C LYS A 24 15.32 -5.87 -1.31
N PRO A 25 15.94 -5.97 -0.11
CA PRO A 25 15.46 -5.27 1.08
C PRO A 25 15.31 -3.76 0.89
N VAL A 26 16.26 -3.11 0.22
CA VAL A 26 16.22 -1.66 -0.02
C VAL A 26 15.02 -1.24 -0.88
N LEU A 27 14.58 -2.09 -1.82
CA LEU A 27 13.41 -1.82 -2.66
C LEU A 27 12.12 -2.05 -1.87
N ASP A 28 12.09 -3.03 -0.97
CA ASP A 28 10.95 -3.28 -0.10
C ASP A 28 10.73 -2.11 0.86
N GLU A 29 11.80 -1.61 1.48
CA GLU A 29 11.76 -0.43 2.36
C GLU A 29 11.28 0.81 1.61
N ALA A 30 11.88 1.10 0.45
CA ALA A 30 11.49 2.24 -0.38
C ALA A 30 10.03 2.15 -0.84
N ALA A 31 9.55 0.95 -1.20
CA ALA A 31 8.15 0.74 -1.57
C ALA A 31 7.19 1.02 -0.41
N VAL A 32 7.52 0.54 0.78
CA VAL A 32 6.72 0.77 2.00
C VAL A 32 6.67 2.27 2.32
N GLU A 33 7.80 2.97 2.27
CA GLU A 33 7.85 4.42 2.51
C GLU A 33 7.06 5.22 1.47
N ALA A 34 7.18 4.86 0.18
CA ALA A 34 6.41 5.50 -0.88
C ALA A 34 4.90 5.36 -0.65
N VAL A 35 4.44 4.14 -0.36
CA VAL A 35 3.02 3.83 -0.13
C VAL A 35 2.45 4.55 1.08
N ARG A 36 3.23 4.74 2.15
CA ARG A 36 2.80 5.49 3.33
C ARG A 36 2.38 6.93 3.01
N ASN A 37 2.93 7.52 1.97
CA ASN A 37 2.66 8.90 1.55
C ASN A 37 1.51 9.01 0.53
N TRP A 38 0.98 7.90 0.04
CA TRP A 38 -0.12 7.90 -0.93
C TRP A 38 -1.47 8.21 -0.28
N LYS A 39 -2.39 8.71 -1.11
CA LYS A 39 -3.80 8.86 -0.77
C LYS A 39 -4.61 7.78 -1.47
N PHE A 40 -5.47 7.12 -0.72
CA PHE A 40 -6.32 6.03 -1.16
C PHE A 40 -7.78 6.43 -1.04
N ILE A 41 -8.64 5.77 -1.82
CA ILE A 41 -10.07 5.82 -1.60
C ILE A 41 -10.40 4.77 -0.54
N PRO A 42 -10.95 5.15 0.63
CA PRO A 42 -11.31 4.20 1.67
C PRO A 42 -12.45 3.28 1.22
N ALA A 43 -12.53 2.10 1.82
CA ALA A 43 -13.71 1.26 1.71
C ALA A 43 -14.93 2.02 2.27
N LYS A 44 -16.13 1.70 1.78
CA LYS A 44 -17.36 2.33 2.25
C LYS A 44 -18.38 1.29 2.67
N ARG A 45 -19.14 1.60 3.72
CA ARG A 45 -20.37 0.89 4.09
C ARG A 45 -21.53 1.85 3.87
N GLY A 46 -22.25 1.67 2.75
CA GLY A 46 -23.12 2.72 2.24
C GLY A 46 -22.30 3.96 1.88
N ASP A 47 -22.67 5.11 2.45
CA ASP A 47 -21.92 6.36 2.26
C ASP A 47 -20.81 6.60 3.30
N THR A 48 -20.74 5.78 4.35
CA THR A 48 -19.78 5.96 5.44
C THR A 48 -18.42 5.35 5.09
N PRO A 49 -17.32 6.13 5.07
CA PRO A 49 -15.97 5.60 4.93
C PRO A 49 -15.59 4.72 6.12
N ILE A 50 -15.02 3.56 5.85
CA ILE A 50 -14.55 2.59 6.85
C ILE A 50 -13.11 2.17 6.55
N GLU A 51 -12.46 1.60 7.57
CA GLU A 51 -11.16 0.98 7.36
C GLU A 51 -11.29 -0.27 6.48
N GLY A 52 -10.27 -0.52 5.67
CA GLY A 52 -10.22 -1.68 4.79
C GLY A 52 -8.79 -2.05 4.42
N PHE A 53 -8.63 -3.12 3.66
CA PHE A 53 -7.34 -3.53 3.14
C PHE A 53 -7.32 -3.44 1.62
N ALA A 54 -6.28 -2.83 1.07
CA ALA A 54 -5.96 -2.82 -0.35
C ALA A 54 -4.71 -3.67 -0.59
N THR A 55 -4.68 -4.38 -1.71
CA THR A 55 -3.50 -5.13 -2.15
C THR A 55 -2.92 -4.43 -3.36
N GLN A 56 -1.68 -3.97 -3.24
CA GLN A 56 -0.97 -3.31 -4.33
C GLN A 56 0.17 -4.18 -4.82
N THR A 57 0.14 -4.51 -6.12
CA THR A 57 1.29 -5.09 -6.81
C THR A 57 2.17 -3.95 -7.31
N ILE A 58 3.46 -4.01 -6.97
CA ILE A 58 4.48 -3.07 -7.44
C ILE A 58 5.47 -3.85 -8.30
N ASP A 59 5.54 -3.50 -9.58
CA ASP A 59 6.51 -4.01 -10.52
C ASP A 59 7.64 -2.99 -10.67
N PHE A 60 8.78 -3.29 -10.07
CA PHE A 60 9.99 -2.50 -10.26
C PHE A 60 10.56 -2.75 -11.64
N LYS A 61 10.63 -1.71 -12.46
CA LYS A 61 11.40 -1.70 -13.71
C LYS A 61 12.54 -0.71 -13.53
N LEU A 62 13.78 -1.19 -13.69
CA LEU A 62 14.93 -0.31 -13.79
C LEU A 62 14.86 0.39 -15.16
N PRO A 63 14.92 1.73 -15.22
CA PRO A 63 15.16 2.40 -16.49
C PRO A 63 16.55 1.99 -17.02
N GLU A 64 16.63 1.67 -18.32
CA GLU A 64 17.90 1.48 -19.04
C GLU A 64 18.75 2.76 -19.06
#